data_AF-A0A7W1HQ72-F1
#
_entry.id   AF-A0A7W1HQ72-F1
#
_cell.length_a   1.000
_cell.length_b   1.000
_cell.length_c   1.000
_cell.angle_alpha   90.00
_cell.angle_beta   90.00
_cell.angle_gamma   90.00
#
_symmetry.space_group_name_H-M   'P 1'
#
loop_
_entity.id
_entity.type
_entity.pdbx_description
1 polymer ?
#
loop_
_entity_poly.entity_id
_entity_poly.type
_entity_poly.pdbx_seq_one_letter_code
_entity_poly.pdbx_strand_id
1 'polypeptide(L)'
;MTNMISTPTTPVDVPEPGSAEELGRFAALQAKLGPLARRVLSDPRASQTVIVVPSLTLDVEEMAKISGAHHYEERLLCMLMLLRLPRTHVVYVTSQHIATA
;
A
#
# COMPACT_ATOMS: atom_id res chain seq x y z
N MET A 1 -24.96 -13.06 21.14
CA MET A 1 -25.48 -12.26 20.01
C MET A 1 -24.28 -11.61 19.34
N THR A 2 -23.77 -12.24 18.28
CA THR A 2 -22.54 -11.84 17.57
C THR A 2 -22.95 -11.03 16.36
N ASN A 3 -22.69 -9.72 16.37
CA ASN A 3 -23.01 -8.84 15.24
C ASN A 3 -22.00 -9.07 14.11
N MET A 4 -22.46 -9.68 13.03
CA MET A 4 -21.75 -9.74 11.74
C MET A 4 -21.73 -8.33 11.14
N ILE A 5 -20.55 -7.73 11.06
CA ILE A 5 -20.35 -6.49 10.30
C ILE A 5 -20.11 -6.93 8.85
N SER A 6 -21.19 -7.06 8.07
CA SER A 6 -21.10 -7.26 6.63
C SER A 6 -20.57 -5.97 5.99
N THR A 7 -19.26 -5.91 5.73
CA THR A 7 -18.69 -4.88 4.84
C THR A 7 -19.24 -5.11 3.44
N PRO A 8 -19.75 -4.08 2.72
CA PRO A 8 -20.14 -4.25 1.32
C PRO A 8 -18.87 -4.38 0.49
N THR A 9 -18.36 -5.60 0.35
CA THR A 9 -17.30 -5.92 -0.60
C THR A 9 -17.95 -5.85 -1.98
N THR A 10 -17.77 -4.74 -2.69
CA THR A 10 -17.88 -4.79 -4.16
C THR A 10 -16.95 -5.92 -4.59
N PRO A 11 -17.44 -6.96 -5.30
CA PRO A 11 -16.57 -8.04 -5.72
C PRO A 11 -15.55 -7.40 -6.67
N VAL A 12 -14.33 -7.24 -6.19
CA VAL A 12 -13.22 -6.87 -7.05
C VAL A 12 -13.11 -8.04 -8.01
N ASP A 13 -13.39 -7.78 -9.29
CA ASP A 13 -13.20 -8.74 -10.38
C ASP A 13 -11.70 -8.95 -10.56
N VAL A 14 -11.11 -9.73 -9.64
CA VAL A 14 -9.70 -10.09 -9.66
C VAL A 14 -9.58 -11.33 -10.54
N PRO A 15 -8.86 -11.25 -11.68
CA PRO A 15 -8.64 -12.41 -12.54
C PRO A 15 -7.86 -13.49 -11.78
N GLU A 16 -8.02 -14.74 -12.20
CA GLU A 16 -7.32 -15.86 -11.59
C GLU A 16 -5.79 -15.62 -11.62
N PRO A 17 -5.07 -15.81 -10.49
CA PRO A 17 -3.62 -15.64 -10.45
C PRO A 17 -2.90 -16.52 -11.49
N GLY A 18 -1.99 -15.93 -12.25
CA GLY A 18 -1.26 -16.56 -13.35
C GLY A 18 -2.03 -16.64 -14.67
N SER A 19 -3.29 -16.22 -14.72
CA SER A 19 -4.08 -16.24 -15.96
C SER A 19 -3.56 -15.24 -16.99
N ALA A 20 -3.84 -15.51 -18.28
CA ALA A 20 -3.50 -14.57 -19.36
C ALA A 20 -4.17 -13.20 -19.18
N GLU A 21 -5.37 -13.18 -18.58
CA GLU A 21 -6.08 -11.95 -18.25
C GLU A 21 -5.37 -11.15 -17.16
N GLU A 22 -4.97 -11.79 -16.05
CA GLU A 22 -4.19 -11.15 -14.99
C GLU A 22 -2.89 -10.56 -15.54
N LEU A 23 -2.13 -11.36 -16.29
CA LEU A 23 -0.87 -10.93 -16.90
C LEU A 23 -1.08 -9.76 -17.86
N GLY A 24 -2.16 -9.77 -18.65
CA GLY A 24 -2.54 -8.67 -19.53
C GLY A 24 -2.87 -7.38 -18.75
N ARG A 25 -3.66 -7.47 -17.68
CA ARG A 25 -3.99 -6.33 -16.80
C ARG A 25 -2.73 -5.80 -16.09
N PHE A 26 -1.84 -6.69 -15.64
CA PHE A 26 -0.58 -6.33 -15.01
C PHE A 26 0.37 -5.61 -15.97
N ALA A 27 0.52 -6.10 -17.20
CA ALA A 27 1.31 -5.44 -18.24
C ALA A 27 0.78 -4.03 -18.54
N ALA A 28 -0.55 -3.86 -18.60
CA ALA A 28 -1.18 -2.56 -18.79
C ALA A 28 -0.92 -1.60 -17.61
N LEU A 29 -0.82 -2.10 -16.38
CA LEU A 29 -0.38 -1.32 -15.22
C LEU A 29 1.10 -0.93 -15.33
N GLN A 30 1.97 -1.88 -15.65
CA GLN A 30 3.41 -1.63 -15.80
C GLN A 30 3.72 -0.56 -16.86
N ALA A 31 2.98 -0.56 -17.97
CA ALA A 31 3.12 0.45 -19.03
C ALA A 31 2.90 1.89 -18.52
N LYS A 32 2.13 2.08 -17.44
CA LYS A 32 1.89 3.39 -16.82
C LYS A 32 3.07 3.90 -15.99
N LEU A 33 3.99 3.02 -15.57
CA LEU A 33 5.09 3.37 -14.65
C LEU A 33 6.11 4.32 -15.28
N GLY A 34 6.49 4.09 -16.54
CA GLY A 34 7.47 4.94 -17.23
C GLY A 34 7.04 6.41 -17.34
N PRO A 35 5.83 6.70 -17.88
CA PRO A 35 5.27 8.04 -17.89
C PRO A 35 5.11 8.65 -16.49
N LEU A 36 4.65 7.86 -15.52
CA LEU A 36 4.49 8.31 -14.13
C LEU A 36 5.81 8.75 -13.52
N ALA A 37 6.86 7.92 -13.64
CA ALA A 37 8.19 8.20 -13.12
C ALA A 37 8.77 9.47 -13.74
N ARG A 38 8.65 9.65 -15.07
CA ARG A 38 9.10 10.88 -15.75
C ARG A 38 8.40 12.11 -15.19
N ARG A 39 7.08 12.06 -15.02
CA ARG A 39 6.30 13.20 -14.49
C ARG A 39 6.74 13.60 -13.07
N VAL A 40 6.95 12.61 -12.19
CA VAL A 40 7.37 12.84 -10.81
C VAL A 40 8.80 13.40 -10.74
N LEU A 41 9.69 12.92 -11.60
CA LEU A 41 11.09 13.38 -11.65
C LEU A 41 11.25 14.75 -12.32
N SER A 42 10.40 15.08 -13.30
CA SER A 42 10.53 16.31 -14.09
C SER A 42 10.05 17.58 -13.36
N ASP A 43 9.09 17.45 -12.45
CA ASP A 43 8.51 18.58 -11.72
C ASP A 43 8.39 18.25 -10.22
N PRO A 44 9.29 18.77 -9.37
CA PRO A 44 9.23 18.60 -7.93
C PRO A 44 7.95 19.15 -7.26
N ARG A 45 7.16 19.97 -7.96
CA ARG A 45 5.89 20.52 -7.49
C ARG A 45 4.67 19.79 -8.05
N ALA A 46 4.87 18.74 -8.85
CA ALA A 46 3.76 17.95 -9.35
C ALA A 46 2.97 17.35 -8.17
N SER A 47 1.64 17.47 -8.23
CA SER A 47 0.78 16.88 -7.21
C SER A 47 0.91 15.36 -7.24
N GLN A 48 1.18 14.75 -6.09
CA GLN A 48 1.32 13.30 -5.98
C GLN A 48 0.78 12.78 -4.66
N THR A 49 0.22 11.57 -4.71
CA THR A 49 -0.19 10.82 -3.53
C THR A 49 0.70 9.60 -3.41
N VAL A 50 1.36 9.45 -2.27
CA VAL A 50 2.23 8.32 -1.95
C VAL A 50 1.52 7.47 -0.91
N ILE A 51 1.15 6.25 -1.29
CA ILE A 51 0.54 5.28 -0.37
C ILE A 51 1.64 4.36 0.13
N VAL A 52 1.91 4.42 1.42
CA VAL A 52 2.91 3.59 2.09
C VAL A 52 2.21 2.37 2.65
N VAL A 53 2.40 1.22 1.98
CA VAL A 53 1.80 -0.06 2.35
C VAL A 53 2.83 -0.91 3.11
N PRO A 54 2.51 -1.43 4.30
CA PRO A 54 3.37 -2.36 5.02
C PRO A 54 3.62 -3.62 4.19
N SER A 55 4.88 -4.06 4.16
CA SER A 55 5.34 -5.25 3.41
C SER A 55 5.82 -6.36 4.34
N LEU A 56 5.23 -6.49 5.53
CA LEU A 56 5.56 -7.58 6.44
C LEU A 56 5.02 -8.90 5.87
N THR A 57 5.90 -9.63 5.19
CA THR A 57 5.66 -10.98 4.67
C THR A 57 6.26 -11.99 5.63
N LEU A 58 5.63 -12.17 6.78
CA LEU A 58 5.99 -13.19 7.77
C LEU A 58 4.70 -13.79 8.30
N ASP A 59 4.73 -15.10 8.55
CA ASP A 59 3.61 -15.80 9.16
C ASP A 59 3.24 -15.14 10.49
N VAL A 60 1.95 -14.98 10.77
CA VAL A 60 1.44 -14.31 11.97
C VAL A 60 1.93 -15.02 13.25
N GLU A 61 2.09 -16.34 13.21
CA GLU A 61 2.59 -17.14 14.34
C GLU A 61 4.09 -16.96 14.56
N GLU A 62 4.87 -16.80 13.48
CA GLU A 62 6.29 -16.45 13.56
C GLU A 62 6.48 -15.00 14.03
N MET A 63 5.58 -14.10 13.60
CA MET A 63 5.56 -12.70 14.01
C MET A 63 5.33 -12.54 15.52
N ALA A 64 4.44 -13.35 16.10
CA ALA A 64 4.11 -13.32 17.52
C ALA A 64 5.29 -13.70 18.43
N LYS A 65 6.29 -14.41 17.89
CA LYS A 65 7.50 -14.82 18.63
C LYS A 65 8.55 -13.71 18.68
N ILE A 66 8.45 -12.71 17.81
CA ILE A 66 9.40 -11.59 17.72
C ILE A 66 8.81 -10.41 18.49
N SER A 67 9.28 -10.21 19.73
CA SER A 67 8.98 -9.00 20.49
C SER A 67 9.35 -7.77 19.68
N GLY A 68 8.34 -6.95 19.33
CA GLY A 68 8.53 -5.72 18.57
C GLY A 68 8.50 -5.87 17.06
N ALA A 69 8.03 -6.99 16.50
CA ALA A 69 7.86 -7.16 15.06
C ALA A 69 7.03 -6.03 14.41
N HIS A 70 6.04 -5.51 15.12
CA HIS A 70 5.23 -4.36 14.69
C HIS A 70 6.02 -3.04 14.62
N HIS A 71 7.08 -2.88 15.43
CA HIS A 71 8.00 -1.73 15.30
C HIS A 71 8.79 -1.78 13.99
N TYR A 72 8.83 -2.91 13.29
CA TYR A 72 9.44 -2.99 11.97
C TYR A 72 8.73 -2.10 10.93
N GLU A 73 7.49 -1.69 11.17
CA GLU A 73 6.79 -0.71 10.33
C GLU A 73 7.37 0.70 10.49
N GLU A 74 8.02 1.04 11.62
CA GLU A 74 8.61 2.36 11.87
C GLU A 74 9.68 2.73 10.84
N ARG A 75 10.37 1.75 10.24
CA ARG A 75 11.34 2.01 9.15
C ARG A 75 10.71 2.75 7.96
N LEU A 76 9.40 2.59 7.75
CA LEU A 76 8.68 3.26 6.67
C LEU A 76 8.46 4.75 6.94
N LEU A 77 8.71 5.24 8.17
CA LEU A 77 8.70 6.66 8.49
C LEU A 77 9.75 7.45 7.71
N CYS A 78 10.79 6.81 7.18
CA CYS A 78 11.73 7.48 6.28
C CYS A 78 11.06 8.05 5.02
N MET A 79 9.90 7.51 4.61
CA MET A 79 9.12 8.05 3.49
C MET A 79 8.54 9.45 3.78
N LEU A 80 8.49 9.91 5.04
CA LEU A 80 8.15 11.29 5.37
C LEU A 80 9.12 12.30 4.74
N MET A 81 10.33 11.89 4.38
CA MET A 81 11.26 12.76 3.63
C MET A 81 10.68 13.21 2.29
N LEU A 82 9.71 12.49 1.72
CA LEU A 82 9.00 12.89 0.49
C LEU A 82 8.16 14.17 0.67
N LEU A 83 7.80 14.53 1.91
CA LEU A 83 7.10 15.79 2.20
C LEU A 83 7.96 17.03 1.94
N ARG A 84 9.27 16.86 1.66
CA ARG A 84 10.12 17.93 1.14
C ARG A 84 9.72 18.36 -0.28
N LEU A 85 9.03 17.50 -1.04
CA LEU A 85 8.45 17.82 -2.34
C LEU A 85 7.09 18.51 -2.13
N PRO A 86 6.92 19.78 -2.56
CA PRO A 86 5.66 20.49 -2.40
C PRO A 86 4.50 19.72 -3.03
N ARG A 87 3.32 19.76 -2.38
CA ARG A 87 2.08 19.12 -2.86
C ARG A 87 2.12 17.58 -2.89
N THR A 88 3.01 16.99 -2.09
CA THR A 88 2.99 15.56 -1.79
C THR A 88 2.02 15.26 -0.66
N HIS A 89 1.10 14.33 -0.89
CA HIS A 89 0.22 13.77 0.13
C HIS A 89 0.68 12.35 0.45
N VAL A 90 1.18 12.13 1.66
CA VAL A 90 1.62 10.79 2.11
C VAL A 90 0.51 10.16 2.95
N VAL A 91 0.08 8.96 2.56
CA VAL A 91 -0.93 8.17 3.27
C VAL A 91 -0.26 6.90 3.79
N TYR A 92 -0.22 6.75 5.11
CA TYR A 92 0.24 5.52 5.75
C TYR A 92 -0.94 4.59 5.96
N VAL A 93 -0.75 3.33 5.56
CA VAL A 93 -1.68 2.24 5.85
C VAL A 93 -1.08 1.41 6.98
N THR A 94 -1.88 1.00 7.95
CA THR A 94 -1.45 0.09 9.01
C THR A 94 -2.29 -1.17 8.99
N SER A 95 -1.64 -2.30 9.22
CA SER A 95 -2.31 -3.58 9.52
C SER A 95 -2.76 -3.70 10.97
N GLN A 96 -2.39 -2.74 11.83
CA GLN A 96 -2.87 -2.70 13.21
C GLN A 96 -4.29 -2.18 13.27
N HIS A 97 -5.09 -2.79 14.13
CA HIS A 97 -6.42 -2.29 14.42
C HIS A 97 -6.33 -0.93 15.11
N ILE A 98 -6.92 0.10 14.49
CA ILE A 98 -7.08 1.41 15.11
C ILE A 98 -8.35 1.34 15.95
N ALA A 99 -8.23 1.51 17.27
CA ALA A 99 -9.40 1.57 18.14
C ALA A 99 -10.35 2.68 17.69
N THR A 100 -11.59 2.32 17.39
CA THR A 100 -12.67 3.28 17.14
C THR A 100 -13.14 3.85 18.47
N ALA A 101 -13.24 5.19 18.54
CA ALA A 101 -13.74 5.92 19.70
C ALA A 101 -15.24 5.71 19.92
#